data_AF-A0A161MD88-F1
#
_entry.id   AF-A0A161MD88-F1
#
_cell.length_a   1.000
_cell.length_b   1.000
_cell.length_c   1.000
_cell.angle_alpha   90.00
_cell.angle_beta   90.00
_cell.angle_gamma   90.00
#
_symmetry.space_group_name_H-M   'P 1'
#
loop_
_entity.id
_entity.type
_entity.pdbx_description
1 polymer ?
#
loop_
_entity_poly.entity_id
_entity_poly.type
_entity_poly.pdbx_seq_one_letter_code
_entity_poly.pdbx_strand_id
1 'polypeptide(L)' 'MKYLVFLTQELADKLFIYQYPVHPVSSTYQSINVIKSQIKPELQEVILDVGLDTTSANYDKSHGEQIAGSIDKDKTSTK' A
#
# COMPACT_ATOMS: atom_id res chain seq x y z
N MET A 1 39.80 8.68 7.73
CA MET A 1 38.93 9.26 6.67
C MET A 1 37.86 10.10 7.34
N LYS A 2 37.62 11.33 6.88
CA LYS A 2 36.61 12.24 7.44
C LYS A 2 35.51 12.41 6.40
N TYR A 3 34.30 11.96 6.73
CA TYR A 3 33.12 12.11 5.87
C TYR A 3 32.38 13.38 6.25
N LEU A 4 31.92 14.13 5.25
CA LEU A 4 31.05 15.28 5.45
C LEU A 4 29.63 14.79 5.67
N VAL A 5 28.96 15.34 6.69
CA VAL A 5 27.56 15.06 7.02
C VAL A 5 26.78 16.34 6.76
N PHE A 6 25.71 16.24 5.97
CA PHE A 6 24.83 17.35 5.63
C PHE A 6 23.47 17.15 6.29
N LEU A 7 22.81 18.25 6.66
CA LEU A 7 21.49 18.25 7.28
C LEU A 7 20.57 19.19 6.49
N THR A 8 19.37 18.71 6.17
CA THR A 8 18.26 19.52 5.66
C THR A 8 17.09 19.44 6.62
N GLN A 9 16.32 20.52 6.71
CA GLN A 9 15.11 20.61 7.54
C GLN A 9 13.83 20.78 6.71
N GLU A 10 13.93 20.84 5.38
CA GLU A 10 12.79 21.15 4.48
C GLU A 10 11.62 20.16 4.61
N LEU A 11 11.92 18.90 4.98
CA LEU A 11 10.94 17.82 5.12
C LEU A 11 10.77 17.35 6.57
N ALA A 12 11.30 18.08 7.56
CA ALA A 12 11.30 17.65 8.96
C ALA A 12 9.91 17.23 9.47
N ASP A 13 8.86 17.94 9.03
CA ASP A 13 7.47 17.67 9.44
C ASP A 13 6.63 16.92 8.40
N LYS A 14 7.22 16.56 7.26
CA LYS A 14 6.51 16.00 6.09
C LYS A 14 7.03 14.62 5.67
N LEU A 15 8.21 14.22 6.14
CA LEU A 15 8.81 12.93 5.81
C LEU A 15 8.33 11.86 6.78
N PHE A 16 7.55 10.91 6.26
CA PHE A 16 7.10 9.75 6.99
C PHE A 16 7.83 8.49 6.53
N ILE A 17 8.09 7.59 7.46
CA ILE A 17 8.67 6.27 7.18
C ILE A 17 7.60 5.22 7.45
N TYR A 18 7.19 4.50 6.41
CA TYR A 18 6.27 3.37 6.55
C TYR A 18 7.06 2.07 6.63
N GLN A 19 6.75 1.28 7.65
CA GLN A 19 7.39 -0.01 7.89
C GLN A 19 6.38 -1.13 7.62
N TYR A 20 6.85 -2.19 6.97
CA TYR A 20 6.05 -3.36 6.62
C TYR A 20 6.67 -4.60 7.28
N PRO A 21 6.44 -4.85 8.59
CA PRO A 21 7.22 -5.82 9.38
C PRO A 21 7.14 -7.26 8.86
N VAL A 22 6.08 -7.60 8.14
CA VAL A 22 5.83 -8.94 7.60
C VAL A 22 6.36 -9.13 6.18
N HIS A 23 6.84 -8.06 5.53
CA HIS A 23 7.39 -8.12 4.18
C HIS A 23 8.92 -8.31 4.25
N PRO A 24 9.47 -9.39 3.66
CA PRO A 24 10.91 -9.64 3.67
C PRO A 24 11.67 -8.62 2.81
N VAL A 25 12.85 -8.20 3.27
CA VAL A 25 13.73 -7.26 2.55
C VAL A 25 14.19 -7.82 1.20
N SER A 26 14.33 -9.15 1.11
CA SER A 26 14.84 -9.87 -0.06
C SER A 26 13.81 -10.14 -1.14
N SER A 27 12.51 -9.93 -0.88
CA SER A 27 11.58 -9.76 -1.99
C SER A 27 11.96 -8.44 -2.62
N THR A 28 12.78 -8.48 -3.67
CA THR A 28 12.96 -7.36 -4.60
C THR A 28 11.61 -6.71 -4.76
N TYR A 29 11.45 -5.51 -4.21
CA TYR A 29 10.22 -4.77 -4.25
C TYR A 29 9.88 -4.59 -5.73
N GLN A 30 9.07 -5.51 -6.24
CA GLN A 30 8.08 -5.21 -7.23
C GLN A 30 7.42 -3.94 -6.70
N SER A 31 7.56 -2.84 -7.45
CA SER A 31 6.94 -1.57 -7.11
C SER A 31 5.54 -1.84 -6.57
N ILE A 32 5.31 -1.57 -5.29
CA ILE A 32 3.97 -1.67 -4.71
C ILE A 32 3.12 -0.73 -5.55
N ASN A 33 2.16 -1.30 -6.29
CA ASN A 33 1.32 -0.52 -7.17
C ASN A 33 0.27 0.21 -6.33
N VAL A 34 0.62 1.37 -5.78
CA VAL A 34 -0.31 2.18 -4.99
C VAL A 34 -1.34 2.80 -5.93
N ILE A 35 -2.58 2.35 -5.85
CA ILE A 35 -3.70 2.87 -6.65
C ILE A 35 -4.30 4.11 -5.98
N LYS A 36 -4.33 4.14 -4.65
CA LYS A 36 -4.87 5.25 -3.86
C LYS A 36 -4.11 5.41 -2.55
N SER A 37 -4.03 6.65 -2.07
CA SER A 37 -3.50 6.96 -0.75
C SER A 37 -4.42 7.94 -0.03
N GLN A 38 -4.60 7.76 1.27
CA GLN A 38 -5.33 8.67 2.14
C GLN A 38 -4.55 8.81 3.46
N ILE A 39 -4.55 10.01 4.03
CA ILE A 39 -3.91 10.30 5.32
C ILE A 39 -4.86 11.10 6.20
N LYS A 40 -4.89 10.78 7.49
CA LYS A 40 -5.45 11.60 8.56
C LYS A 40 -4.27 12.16 9.37
N PRO A 41 -3.74 13.36 9.04
CA PRO A 41 -2.48 13.84 9.60
C PRO A 41 -2.49 13.97 11.13
N GLU A 42 -3.61 14.42 11.70
CA GLU A 42 -3.78 14.60 13.15
C GLU A 42 -3.78 13.27 13.90
N LEU A 43 -4.28 12.20 13.27
CA LEU A 43 -4.34 10.85 13.85
C LEU A 43 -3.14 9.98 13.44
N GLN A 44 -2.25 10.52 12.60
CA GLN A 44 -1.14 9.79 11.98
C GLN A 44 -1.56 8.45 11.35
N GLU A 45 -2.78 8.40 10.80
CA GLU A 45 -3.33 7.21 10.15
C GLU A 45 -3.18 7.35 8.64
N VAL A 46 -2.65 6.30 8.01
CA VAL A 46 -2.42 6.26 6.56
C VAL A 46 -3.05 4.99 6.02
N ILE A 47 -3.80 5.14 4.93
CA ILE A 47 -4.42 4.04 4.19
C ILE A 47 -3.87 4.08 2.77
N LEU A 48 -3.33 2.95 2.32
CA LEU A 48 -2.86 2.75 0.96
C LEU A 48 -3.66 1.62 0.32
N ASP A 49 -4.29 1.90 -0.81
CA ASP A 49 -4.92 0.87 -1.63
C ASP A 49 -3.86 0.37 -2.62
N VAL A 50 -3.52 -0.91 -2.54
CA VAL A 50 -2.49 -1.55 -3.36
C VAL A 50 -3.14 -2.44 -4.42
N GLY A 51 -2.71 -2.29 -5.67
CA GLY A 51 -3.16 -3.09 -6.78
C GLY A 51 -2.54 -4.48 -6.80
N LEU A 52 -3.38 -5.47 -7.11
CA LEU A 52 -2.98 -6.86 -7.32
C LEU A 52 -2.92 -7.15 -8.83
N ASP A 53 -1.88 -7.86 -9.27
CA ASP A 53 -1.77 -8.32 -10.66
C ASP A 53 -2.68 -9.53 -10.87
N THR A 54 -3.78 -9.31 -11.57
CA THR A 54 -4.79 -10.34 -11.89
C THR A 54 -4.42 -11.20 -13.11
N THR A 55 -3.33 -10.88 -13.81
CA THR A 55 -2.80 -11.66 -14.94
C THR A 55 -1.73 -12.66 -14.53
N SER A 56 -1.23 -12.56 -13.30
CA SER A 56 -0.24 -13.46 -12.73
C SER A 56 -0.78 -14.89 -12.63
N ALA A 57 0.09 -15.88 -12.88
CA ALA A 57 -0.21 -17.29 -12.63
C ALA A 57 -0.52 -17.59 -11.14
N ASN A 58 -0.14 -16.69 -10.24
CA ASN A 58 -0.42 -16.81 -8.81
C ASN A 58 -1.80 -16.26 -8.41
N TYR A 59 -2.58 -15.73 -9.36
CA TYR A 59 -3.92 -15.21 -9.12
C TYR A 59 -4.98 -16.18 -9.62
N ASP A 60 -5.83 -16.69 -8.71
CA ASP A 60 -7.01 -17.47 -9.08
C ASP A 60 -8.16 -16.53 -9.47
N LYS A 61 -8.43 -16.48 -10.77
CA LYS A 61 -9.49 -15.63 -11.33
C LYS A 61 -10.88 -16.05 -10.86
N SER A 62 -11.18 -17.35 -10.75
CA SER A 62 -12.50 -17.82 -10.37
C SER A 62 -12.80 -17.45 -8.92
N HIS A 63 -11.82 -17.64 -8.04
CA HIS A 63 -11.96 -17.23 -6.64
C HIS A 63 -12.06 -15.71 -6.50
N GLY A 64 -11.24 -14.96 -7.24
CA GLY A 64 -11.31 -13.50 -7.27
C GLY A 64 -12.67 -12.95 -7.71
N GLU A 65 -13.29 -13.54 -8.74
CA GLU A 65 -14.63 -13.18 -9.21
C GLU A 65 -15.72 -13.45 -8.15
N GLN A 66 -15.63 -14.56 -7.41
CA GLN A 66 -16.55 -14.88 -6.33
C GLN A 66 -16.49 -13.86 -5.19
N ILE A 67 -15.28 -13.45 -4.79
CA ILE A 67 -15.07 -12.43 -3.75
C ILE A 67 -15.63 -11.09 -4.23
N ALA A 68 -15.27 -10.65 -5.43
CA ALA A 68 -15.73 -9.38 -6.00
C ALA A 68 -17.27 -9.34 -6.08
N GLY A 69 -17.89 -10.39 -6.61
CA GLY A 69 -19.34 -10.49 -6.73
C GLY A 69 -20.07 -10.53 -5.37
N SER A 70 -19.44 -11.06 -4.32
CA SER A 70 -20.01 -11.07 -2.98
C SER A 70 -20.03 -9.67 -2.36
N ILE A 71 -18.93 -8.92 -2.53
CA ILE A 71 -18.80 -7.53 -2.05
C ILE A 71 -19.78 -6.60 -2.79
N ASP A 72 -19.93 -6.75 -4.10
CA ASP A 72 -20.82 -5.88 -4.89
C ASP A 72 -22.31 -6.11 -4.56
N LYS A 73 -22.70 -7.36 -4.25
CA LYS A 73 -24.06 -7.67 -3.76
C LYS A 73 -24.34 -7.02 -2.40
N ASP A 74 -23.35 -7.02 -1.50
CA ASP A 74 -23.50 -6.39 -0.18
C ASP A 74 -23.70 -4.86 -0.28
N LYS A 75 -22.94 -4.20 -1.16
CA LYS A 75 -23.11 -2.76 -1.43
C LYS A 75 -24.48 -2.40 -2.00
N THR A 76 -25.09 -3.28 -2.79
CA THR A 76 -26.42 -3.04 -3.37
C THR A 76 -27.56 -3.36 -2.43
N SER A 77 -27.37 -4.28 -1.46
CA SER A 77 -28.38 -4.63 -0.45
C SER A 77 -28.52 -3.62 0.70
N THR A 78 -27.55 -2.70 0.85
CA THR A 78 -27.55 -1.66 1.89
C THR A 78 -28.12 -0.32 1.38
N LYS A 79 -28.85 -0.36 0.26
CA LYS A 79 -29.49 0.80 -0.37
C LYS A 79 -30.99 0.59 -0.44
#